data_AF-A0A351QXM7-F1
#
_entry.id   AF-A0A351QXM7-F1
#
_cell.length_a   1.000
_cell.length_b   1.000
_cell.length_c   1.000
_cell.angle_alpha   90.00
_cell.angle_beta   90.00
_cell.angle_gamma   90.00
#
_symmetry.space_group_name_H-M   'P 1'
#
loop_
_entity.id
_entity.type
_entity.pdbx_description
1 polymer ?
#
loop_
_entity_poly.entity_id
_entity_poly.type
_entity_poly.pdbx_seq_one_letter_code
_entity_poly.pdbx_strand_id
1 'polypeptide(L)'
;MNITLITVGKIKEKYLRDAIDEYSKRLSRYCKLEIIELQDEKTPDNASEKEELQIKDKEGQSILSKIKDNAYVVAMDLKGKQISSEEFANFIDNCGLEGNSNLVFIIGGSLGLSDQVIKRANYKICFSKMTFPHQLFRVML
;
A
#
# COMPACT_ATOMS: atom_id res chain seq x y z
N MET A 1 17.21 -3.95 -4.29
CA MET A 1 16.03 -3.07 -4.46
C MET A 1 15.53 -2.61 -3.10
N ASN A 2 15.06 -1.38 -2.98
CA ASN A 2 14.38 -0.88 -1.78
C ASN A 2 12.88 -0.93 -2.01
N ILE A 3 12.17 -1.61 -1.12
CA ILE A 3 10.72 -1.71 -1.14
C ILE A 3 10.20 -1.05 0.13
N THR A 4 9.34 -0.04 -0.04
CA THR A 4 8.63 0.60 1.07
C THR A 4 7.15 0.27 0.94
N LEU A 5 6.55 -0.19 2.03
CA LEU A 5 5.12 -0.41 2.15
C LEU A 5 4.53 0.68 3.06
N ILE A 6 3.81 1.63 2.47
CA ILE A 6 3.07 2.66 3.23
C ILE A 6 1.65 2.15 3.43
N THR A 7 1.23 2.08 4.68
CA THR A 7 -0.08 1.56 5.05
C THR A 7 -0.77 2.47 6.04
N VAL A 8 -2.09 2.56 5.96
CA VAL A 8 -2.92 3.23 6.95
C VAL A 8 -3.42 2.22 7.99
N GLY A 9 -3.37 2.61 9.26
CA GLY A 9 -3.77 1.79 10.41
C GLY A 9 -2.61 0.97 10.97
N LYS A 10 -2.58 0.80 12.29
CA LYS A 10 -1.61 -0.08 12.97
C LYS A 10 -2.18 -1.47 13.14
N ILE A 11 -1.33 -2.49 12.99
CA ILE A 11 -1.72 -3.87 13.31
C ILE A 11 -1.71 -4.07 14.82
N LYS A 12 -2.84 -4.49 15.38
CA LYS A 12 -3.00 -4.73 16.83
C LYS A 12 -2.92 -6.22 17.15
N GLU A 13 -3.31 -7.04 16.18
CA GLU A 13 -3.49 -8.47 16.29
C GLU A 13 -2.15 -9.17 16.15
N LYS A 14 -1.74 -9.90 17.20
CA LYS A 14 -0.45 -10.58 17.24
C LYS A 14 -0.24 -11.52 16.05
N TYR A 15 -1.27 -12.26 15.64
CA TYR A 15 -1.15 -13.25 14.56
C TYR A 15 -0.85 -12.61 13.19
N LEU A 16 -1.38 -11.41 12.91
CA LEU A 16 -1.06 -10.68 11.67
C LEU A 16 0.36 -10.14 11.72
N ARG A 17 0.77 -9.61 12.87
CA ARG A 17 2.14 -9.12 13.08
C ARG A 17 3.17 -10.24 12.92
N ASP A 18 2.94 -11.39 13.56
CA ASP A 18 3.82 -12.56 13.45
C ASP A 18 3.96 -13.02 11.98
N ALA A 19 2.86 -13.01 11.22
CA ALA A 19 2.88 -13.37 9.81
C ALA A 19 3.72 -12.38 8.98
N ILE A 20 3.53 -11.07 9.17
CA ILE A 20 4.33 -10.03 8.51
C ILE A 20 5.81 -10.15 8.87
N ASP A 21 6.13 -10.40 10.14
CA ASP A 21 7.51 -10.53 10.61
C ASP A 21 8.20 -11.74 9.95
N GLU A 22 7.48 -12.87 9.81
CA GLU A 22 8.00 -14.06 9.12
C GLU A 22 8.29 -13.79 7.63
N TYR A 23 7.36 -13.15 6.91
CA TYR A 23 7.59 -12.84 5.49
C TYR A 23 8.65 -11.74 5.30
N SER A 24 8.69 -10.73 6.17
CA SER A 24 9.72 -9.68 6.17
C SER A 24 11.11 -10.28 6.36
N LYS A 25 11.25 -11.23 7.29
CA LYS A 25 12.49 -11.97 7.52
C LYS A 25 12.93 -12.75 6.29
N ARG A 26 11.99 -13.43 5.60
CA ARG A 26 12.29 -14.16 4.35
C ARG A 26 12.72 -13.22 3.22
N LEU A 27 12.02 -12.09 3.07
CA LEU A 27 12.28 -11.07 2.04
C LEU A 27 13.61 -10.34 2.23
N SER A 28 14.10 -10.23 3.47
CA SER A 28 15.34 -9.52 3.81
C SER A 28 16.59 -10.00 3.06
N ARG A 29 16.57 -11.23 2.53
CA ARG A 29 17.66 -11.78 1.71
C ARG A 29 17.70 -11.22 0.28
N TYR A 30 16.60 -10.62 -0.18
CA TYR A 30 16.41 -10.22 -1.57
C TYR A 30 16.23 -8.70 -1.73
N CYS A 31 15.61 -8.05 -0.75
CA CYS A 31 15.36 -6.62 -0.78
C CYS A 31 15.44 -6.00 0.61
N LYS A 32 15.60 -4.67 0.64
CA LYS A 32 15.41 -3.90 1.86
C LYS A 32 13.93 -3.52 1.95
N LEU A 33 13.20 -4.17 2.84
CA LEU A 33 11.80 -3.85 3.13
C LEU A 33 11.70 -2.84 4.27
N GLU A 34 10.93 -1.77 4.07
CA GLU A 34 10.55 -0.81 5.08
C GLU A 34 9.02 -0.72 5.13
N ILE A 35 8.43 -0.94 6.31
CA ILE A 35 6.98 -0.80 6.48
C ILE A 35 6.71 0.47 7.29
N ILE A 36 5.96 1.40 6.70
CA ILE A 36 5.55 2.65 7.32
C ILE A 36 4.07 2.55 7.66
N GLU A 37 3.78 2.46 8.95
CA GLU A 37 2.42 2.46 9.48
C GLU A 37 1.99 3.89 9.83
N LEU A 38 0.99 4.39 9.12
CA LEU A 38 0.34 5.66 9.39
C LEU A 38 -0.84 5.45 10.33
N GLN A 39 -1.16 6.50 11.08
CA GLN A 39 -2.36 6.50 11.91
C GLN A 39 -3.60 6.54 11.01
N ASP A 40 -4.55 5.66 11.28
CA ASP A 40 -5.89 5.70 10.70
C ASP A 40 -6.74 6.77 11.37
N GLU A 41 -7.57 7.43 10.59
CA GLU A 41 -8.59 8.32 11.12
C GLU A 41 -9.83 7.51 11.47
N LYS A 42 -10.47 7.84 12.59
CA LYS A 42 -11.73 7.18 12.95
C LYS A 42 -12.81 7.59 11.96
N THR A 43 -13.37 6.63 11.24
CA THR A 43 -14.61 6.81 10.48
C THR A 43 -15.80 6.60 11.41
N PRO A 44 -16.63 7.63 11.67
CA PRO A 44 -17.87 7.46 12.42
C PRO A 44 -18.85 6.54 11.69
N ASP A 45 -19.65 5.79 12.45
CA ASP A 45 -20.78 5.05 11.88
C ASP A 45 -21.79 6.06 11.29
N ASN A 46 -22.04 5.98 9.97
CA ASN A 46 -22.84 6.93 9.17
C ASN A 46 -22.18 8.28 8.85
N ALA A 47 -20.86 8.30 8.67
CA ALA A 47 -20.17 9.47 8.10
C ALA A 47 -20.83 9.92 6.78
N SER A 48 -21.02 11.24 6.63
CA SER A 48 -21.46 11.81 5.36
C SER A 48 -20.37 11.69 4.29
N GLU A 49 -20.74 11.72 3.00
CA GLU A 49 -19.76 11.68 1.89
C GLU A 49 -18.67 12.76 2.02
N LYS A 50 -19.03 13.92 2.58
CA LYS A 50 -18.08 15.01 2.83
C LYS A 50 -17.08 14.66 3.93
N GLU A 51 -17.53 14.02 5.01
CA GLU A 51 -16.65 13.57 6.10
C GLU A 51 -15.76 12.42 5.65
N GLU A 52 -16.29 11.46 4.89
CA GLU A 52 -15.50 10.39 4.28
C GLU A 52 -14.40 10.96 3.39
N LEU A 53 -14.73 11.94 2.54
CA LEU A 53 -13.75 12.60 1.67
C LEU A 53 -12.67 13.33 2.49
N GLN A 54 -13.05 14.03 3.56
CA GLN A 54 -12.09 14.71 4.44
C GLN A 54 -11.14 13.74 5.14
N ILE A 55 -11.66 12.61 5.65
CA ILE A 55 -10.85 11.54 6.25
C ILE A 55 -9.85 11.02 5.22
N LYS A 56 -10.37 10.65 4.04
CA LYS A 56 -9.58 10.08 2.95
C LYS A 56 -8.48 11.03 2.48
N ASP A 57 -8.77 12.32 2.39
CA ASP A 57 -7.79 13.36 2.02
C ASP A 57 -6.72 13.55 3.09
N LYS A 58 -7.09 13.52 4.38
CA LYS A 58 -6.14 13.63 5.50
C LYS A 58 -5.18 12.43 5.55
N GLU A 59 -5.71 11.22 5.37
CA GLU A 59 -4.90 10.01 5.22
C GLU A 59 -4.02 10.09 3.97
N GLY A 60 -4.56 10.59 2.86
CA GLY A 60 -3.84 10.81 1.62
C GLY A 60 -2.65 11.76 1.76
N GLN A 61 -2.82 12.89 2.46
CA GLN A 61 -1.73 13.82 2.78
C GLN A 61 -0.64 13.15 3.62
N SER A 62 -1.05 12.33 4.60
CA SER A 62 -0.11 11.58 5.44
C SER A 62 0.70 10.58 4.61
N ILE A 63 0.06 9.87 3.69
CA ILE A 63 0.72 8.97 2.72
C ILE A 63 1.71 9.75 1.86
N LEU A 64 1.26 10.82 1.20
CA LEU A 64 2.09 11.62 0.29
C LEU A 64 3.33 12.18 0.99
N SER A 65 3.21 12.58 2.26
CA SER A 65 4.34 13.09 3.06
C SER A 65 5.48 12.09 3.27
N LYS A 66 5.23 10.79 3.05
CA LYS A 66 6.22 9.71 3.18
C LYS A 66 6.80 9.24 1.85
N ILE A 67 6.26 9.71 0.73
CA ILE A 67 6.73 9.36 -0.60
C ILE A 67 7.87 10.28 -0.99
N LYS A 68 9.01 9.70 -1.37
CA LYS A 68 10.13 10.45 -1.96
C LYS A 68 9.85 10.79 -3.42
N ASP A 69 10.36 11.91 -3.90
CA ASP A 69 10.10 12.38 -5.28
C ASP A 69 10.53 11.36 -6.34
N ASN A 70 11.64 10.66 -6.11
CA ASN A 70 12.19 9.65 -7.02
C ASN A 70 11.61 8.23 -6.82
N ALA A 71 10.57 8.06 -6.00
CA ALA A 71 9.96 6.76 -5.78
C ALA A 71 9.01 6.38 -6.93
N TYR A 72 9.06 5.12 -7.35
CA TYR A 72 8.06 4.53 -8.22
C TYR A 72 6.91 4.00 -7.36
N VAL A 73 5.75 4.63 -7.49
CA VAL A 73 4.62 4.44 -6.58
C VAL A 73 3.59 3.49 -7.19
N VAL A 74 3.22 2.47 -6.43
CA VAL A 74 2.24 1.45 -6.79
C VAL A 74 1.08 1.52 -5.81
N ALA A 75 -0.10 1.92 -6.28
CA ALA A 75 -1.30 1.97 -5.46
C ALA A 75 -2.08 0.66 -5.54
N MET A 76 -2.45 0.11 -4.38
CA MET A 76 -3.34 -1.04 -4.28
C MET A 76 -4.78 -0.53 -4.37
N ASP A 77 -5.43 -0.78 -5.50
CA ASP A 77 -6.72 -0.18 -5.86
C ASP A 77 -7.58 -1.21 -6.60
N LEU A 78 -8.86 -1.32 -6.22
CA LEU A 78 -9.85 -2.20 -6.88
C LEU A 78 -10.03 -1.86 -8.37
N LYS A 79 -9.75 -0.61 -8.78
CA LYS A 79 -9.75 -0.14 -10.17
C LYS A 79 -8.40 -0.33 -10.88
N GLY A 80 -7.44 -0.98 -10.23
CA GLY A 80 -6.13 -1.32 -10.80
C GLY A 80 -6.18 -2.52 -11.75
N LYS A 81 -5.03 -2.82 -12.38
CA LYS A 81 -4.90 -4.02 -13.23
C LYS A 81 -4.79 -5.26 -12.33
N GLN A 82 -5.55 -6.32 -12.63
CA GLN A 82 -5.30 -7.63 -12.06
C GLN A 82 -4.17 -8.29 -12.84
N ILE A 83 -3.17 -8.79 -12.11
CA ILE A 83 -2.01 -9.45 -12.70
C ILE A 83 -1.72 -10.75 -11.95
N SER A 84 -1.17 -11.75 -12.64
CA SER A 84 -0.73 -12.99 -12.02
C SER A 84 0.53 -12.78 -11.17
N SER A 85 0.92 -13.79 -10.39
CA SER A 85 2.16 -13.78 -9.61
C SER A 85 3.40 -13.62 -10.50
N GLU A 86 3.43 -14.29 -11.66
CA GLU A 86 4.51 -14.19 -12.64
C GLU A 86 4.57 -12.80 -13.28
N GLU A 87 3.41 -12.22 -13.61
CA GLU A 87 3.34 -10.84 -14.10
C GLU A 87 3.77 -9.82 -13.03
N PHE A 88 3.47 -10.06 -11.76
CA PHE A 88 3.92 -9.23 -10.65
C PHE A 88 5.44 -9.30 -10.45
N ALA A 89 6.03 -10.50 -10.53
CA ALA A 89 7.48 -10.67 -10.51
C ALA A 89 8.16 -9.93 -11.66
N ASN A 90 7.67 -10.12 -12.89
CA ASN A 90 8.17 -9.42 -14.07
C ASN A 90 8.02 -7.89 -13.96
N PHE A 91 6.93 -7.41 -13.36
CA PHE A 91 6.73 -5.98 -13.10
C PHE A 91 7.83 -5.42 -12.19
N ILE A 92 8.16 -6.11 -11.09
CA ILE A 92 9.22 -5.69 -10.16
C ILE A 92 10.58 -5.70 -10.86
N ASP A 93 10.89 -6.75 -11.62
CA ASP A 93 12.15 -6.87 -12.36
C ASP A 93 12.30 -5.75 -13.40
N ASN A 94 11.25 -5.49 -14.19
CA ASN A 94 11.24 -4.41 -15.18
C ASN A 94 11.44 -3.03 -14.53
N CYS A 95 10.82 -2.78 -13.38
CA CYS A 95 11.09 -1.54 -12.64
C CYS A 95 12.58 -1.39 -12.32
N GLY A 96 13.24 -2.46 -11.88
CA GLY A 96 14.67 -2.48 -11.63
C GLY A 96 15.51 -2.20 -12.89
N LEU A 97 15.16 -2.81 -14.01
CA LEU A 97 15.83 -2.61 -15.31
C LEU A 97 15.69 -1.17 -15.83
N GLU A 98 14.56 -0.52 -15.56
CA GLU A 98 14.29 0.89 -15.89
C GLU A 98 14.97 1.88 -14.92
N GLY A 99 15.73 1.39 -13.93
CA GLY A 99 16.45 2.22 -12.97
C GLY A 99 15.65 2.61 -11.72
N ASN A 100 14.41 2.11 -11.57
CA ASN A 100 13.57 2.36 -10.40
C ASN A 100 14.00 1.45 -9.25
N SER A 101 14.99 1.90 -8.48
CA SER A 101 15.53 1.16 -7.32
C SER A 101 14.70 1.31 -6.04
N ASN A 102 13.72 2.22 -6.01
CA ASN A 102 12.85 2.51 -4.88
C ASN A 102 11.37 2.33 -5.26
N LEU A 103 10.81 1.18 -4.91
CA LEU A 103 9.38 0.88 -5.10
C LEU A 103 8.61 1.21 -3.82
N VAL A 104 7.48 1.90 -3.97
CA VAL A 104 6.59 2.24 -2.86
C VAL A 104 5.21 1.66 -3.12
N PHE A 105 4.82 0.65 -2.34
CA PHE A 105 3.47 0.11 -2.35
C PHE A 105 2.59 0.84 -1.34
N ILE A 106 1.35 1.14 -1.70
CA ILE A 106 0.42 1.90 -0.85
C ILE A 106 -0.85 1.10 -0.60
N ILE A 107 -1.16 0.87 0.68
CA ILE A 107 -2.44 0.32 1.15
C ILE A 107 -3.21 1.41 1.89
N GLY A 108 -4.42 1.72 1.42
CA GLY A 108 -5.31 2.71 2.05
C GLY A 108 -6.00 2.21 3.32
N GLY A 109 -6.72 3.12 3.98
CA GLY A 109 -7.58 2.81 5.11
C GLY A 109 -8.90 2.17 4.67
N SER A 110 -9.90 2.17 5.56
CA SER A 110 -11.25 1.64 5.31
C SER A 110 -11.94 2.30 4.11
N LEU A 111 -11.68 3.60 3.87
CA LEU A 111 -12.27 4.40 2.79
C LEU A 111 -11.43 4.37 1.48
N GLY A 112 -10.34 3.61 1.45
CA GLY A 112 -9.43 3.51 0.31
C GLY A 112 -8.47 4.69 0.18
N LEU A 113 -7.99 4.95 -1.04
CA LEU A 113 -6.95 5.95 -1.34
C LEU A 113 -7.51 7.22 -1.95
N SER A 114 -7.08 8.38 -1.46
CA SER A 114 -7.52 9.69 -1.99
C SER A 114 -7.12 9.88 -3.46
N ASP A 115 -7.85 10.74 -4.15
CA ASP A 115 -7.57 11.03 -5.57
C ASP A 115 -6.15 11.59 -5.76
N GLN A 116 -5.60 12.29 -4.77
CA GLN A 116 -4.23 12.80 -4.83
C GLN A 116 -3.21 11.66 -4.80
N VAL A 117 -3.41 10.64 -3.96
CA VAL A 117 -2.56 9.45 -3.93
C VAL A 117 -2.68 8.65 -5.21
N ILE A 118 -3.91 8.47 -5.72
CA ILE A 118 -4.16 7.77 -6.98
C ILE A 118 -3.49 8.48 -8.16
N LYS A 119 -3.53 9.83 -8.20
CA LYS A 119 -2.83 10.63 -9.22
C LYS A 119 -1.30 10.54 -9.10
N ARG A 120 -0.77 10.42 -7.88
CA ARG A 120 0.68 10.23 -7.65
C ARG A 120 1.17 8.84 -8.06
N ALA A 121 0.29 7.84 -8.09
CA ALA A 121 0.67 6.47 -8.42
C ALA A 121 1.15 6.35 -9.88
N ASN A 122 2.32 5.73 -10.06
CA ASN A 122 2.86 5.36 -11.37
C ASN A 122 2.14 4.12 -11.92
N TYR A 123 1.70 3.23 -11.03
CA TYR A 123 0.99 2.01 -11.39
C TYR A 123 -0.10 1.66 -10.37
N LYS A 124 -1.13 0.95 -10.80
CA LYS A 124 -2.26 0.53 -9.96
C LYS A 124 -2.52 -0.96 -10.10
N ILE A 125 -2.53 -1.68 -8.99
CA ILE A 125 -2.74 -3.13 -8.97
C ILE A 125 -4.02 -3.44 -8.20
N CYS A 126 -4.84 -4.31 -8.79
CA CYS A 126 -6.02 -4.89 -8.16
C CYS A 126 -5.72 -6.35 -7.83
N PHE A 127 -5.58 -6.67 -6.54
CA PHE A 127 -5.23 -8.02 -6.09
C PHE A 127 -6.38 -9.02 -6.28
N SER A 128 -7.63 -8.55 -6.16
CA SER A 128 -8.85 -9.35 -6.31
C SER A 128 -10.04 -8.44 -6.58
N LYS A 129 -11.10 -9.01 -7.16
CA LYS A 129 -12.42 -8.35 -7.23
C LYS A 129 -13.11 -8.30 -5.85
N MET A 130 -12.60 -9.06 -4.88
CA MET A 130 -13.08 -9.06 -3.50
C MET A 130 -12.39 -7.96 -2.69
N THR A 131 -13.12 -7.43 -1.70
CA THR A 131 -12.57 -6.49 -0.71
C THR A 131 -12.01 -7.26 0.47
N PHE A 132 -10.74 -7.00 0.80
CA PHE A 132 -10.10 -7.56 1.99
C PHE A 132 -9.93 -6.49 3.07
N PRO A 133 -10.02 -6.85 4.36
CA PRO A 133 -9.62 -5.94 5.43
C PRO A 133 -8.17 -5.51 5.25
N HIS A 134 -7.90 -4.20 5.31
CA HIS A 134 -6.58 -3.63 5.01
C HIS A 134 -5.43 -4.26 5.82
N GLN A 135 -5.69 -4.68 7.06
CA GLN A 135 -4.70 -5.36 7.90
C GLN A 135 -4.33 -6.76 7.38
N LEU A 136 -5.32 -7.56 6.97
CA LEU A 136 -5.08 -8.87 6.35
C LEU A 136 -4.40 -8.69 4.98
N PHE A 137 -4.84 -7.70 4.23
CA PHE A 137 -4.29 -7.39 2.92
C PHE A 137 -2.79 -7.09 2.98
N ARG A 138 -2.32 -6.43 4.04
CA ARG A 138 -0.90 -6.20 4.29
C ARG A 138 -0.08 -7.48 4.45
N VAL A 139 -0.66 -8.56 4.98
CA VAL A 139 0.05 -9.84 5.10
C VAL A 139 0.18 -10.52 3.74
N MET A 140 -0.82 -10.34 2.87
CA MET A 140 -0.86 -10.98 1.55
C MET A 140 0.04 -10.32 0.53
N LEU A 141 0.28 -9.02 0.66
CA LEU A 141 1.19 -8.23 -0.17
C LEU A 141 2.64 -8.37 0.31
#